data_AF-A0A7Y5X2I9-F1
#
_entry.id   AF-A0A7Y5X2I9-F1
#
_cell.length_a   1.000
_cell.length_b   1.000
_cell.length_c   1.000
_cell.angle_alpha   90.00
_cell.angle_beta   90.00
_cell.angle_gamma   90.00
#
_symmetry.space_group_name_H-M   'P 1'
#
loop_
_entity.id
_entity.type
_entity.pdbx_description
1 polymer ?
#
loop_
_entity_poly.entity_id
_entity_poly.type
_entity_poly.pdbx_seq_one_letter_code
_entity_poly.pdbx_strand_id
1 'polypeptide(L)' 'MTADPVSWLMIEPGWIVVDKNGKRVGKVKEVLGEREADIWDGLTVSGDYVPAEDVAEIVEGRITLSR' A
#
# COMPACT_ATOMS: atom_id res chain seq x y z
N MET A 1 -8.31 -16.54 9.01
CA MET A 1 -9.30 -15.48 8.73
C MET A 1 -8.63 -14.53 7.77
N THR A 2 -9.20 -14.32 6.59
CA THR A 2 -8.75 -13.29 5.66
C THR A 2 -9.18 -11.95 6.24
N ALA A 3 -8.27 -10.99 6.36
CA ALA A 3 -8.63 -9.65 6.81
C ALA A 3 -9.43 -8.95 5.72
N ASP A 4 -10.38 -8.10 6.11
CA ASP A 4 -11.20 -7.37 5.15
C ASP A 4 -10.36 -6.29 4.43
N PRO A 5 -10.45 -6.19 3.09
CA PRO A 5 -9.78 -5.12 2.35
C PRO A 5 -10.29 -3.74 2.77
N VAL A 6 -9.38 -2.76 2.79
CA VAL A 6 -9.68 -1.37 3.11
C VAL A 6 -9.31 -0.44 1.94
N SER A 7 -9.90 0.75 1.94
CA SER A 7 -9.58 1.77 0.94
C SER A 7 -8.15 2.30 1.10
N TRP A 8 -7.54 2.73 -0.01
CA TRP A 8 -6.26 3.44 -0.02
C TRP A 8 -6.28 4.70 0.86
N LEU A 9 -7.45 5.29 1.07
CA LEU A 9 -7.67 6.44 1.96
C LEU A 9 -7.39 6.14 3.44
N MET A 10 -7.31 4.87 3.83
CA MET A 10 -7.00 4.42 5.20
C MET A 10 -5.52 4.09 5.41
N ILE A 11 -4.69 4.09 4.36
CA ILE A 11 -3.28 3.76 4.49
C ILE A 11 -2.58 4.84 5.32
N GLU A 12 -1.81 4.40 6.33
CA GLU A 12 -1.00 5.29 7.15
C GLU A 12 0.50 5.02 6.97
N PRO A 13 1.35 6.05 7.12
CA PRO A 13 2.79 5.85 7.23
C PRO A 13 3.13 4.83 8.33
N GLY A 14 4.05 3.93 8.03
CA GLY A 14 4.50 2.86 8.92
C GLY A 14 3.87 1.50 8.68
N TRP A 15 2.79 1.41 7.89
CA TRP A 15 2.19 0.13 7.48
C TRP A 15 3.22 -0.79 6.81
N ILE A 16 3.13 -2.10 7.06
CA ILE A 16 4.08 -3.08 6.54
C ILE A 16 3.78 -3.33 5.07
N VAL A 17 4.81 -3.29 4.23
CA VAL A 17 4.69 -3.68 2.81
C VAL A 17 5.39 -5.01 2.59
N VAL A 18 4.70 -5.95 1.95
CA VAL A 18 5.23 -7.27 1.59
C VAL A 18 5.10 -7.54 0.10
N ASP A 19 5.96 -8.41 -0.44
CA ASP A 19 5.84 -8.93 -1.80
C ASP A 19 4.71 -9.97 -1.90
N LYS A 20 4.46 -10.48 -3.11
CA LYS A 20 3.45 -11.52 -3.38
C LYS A 20 3.68 -12.84 -2.62
N ASN A 21 4.89 -13.08 -2.12
CA ASN A 21 5.26 -14.25 -1.34
C ASN A 21 5.17 -13.99 0.18
N GLY A 22 4.76 -12.78 0.59
CA GLY A 22 4.66 -12.37 1.98
C GLY A 22 5.99 -11.93 2.60
N LYS A 23 7.06 -11.78 1.81
CA LYS A 23 8.34 -11.27 2.31
C LYS A 23 8.25 -9.76 2.51
N ARG A 24 8.68 -9.29 3.68
CA ARG A 24 8.73 -7.85 3.99
C ARG A 24 9.70 -7.12 3.05
N VAL A 25 9.17 -6.10 2.37
CA VAL A 25 9.90 -5.20 1.48
C VAL A 25 10.23 -3.89 2.18
N GLY A 26 9.32 -3.39 3.02
CA GLY A 26 9.53 -2.13 3.70
C GLY A 26 8.34 -1.66 4.52
N LYS A 27 8.28 -0.33 4.70
CA LYS A 27 7.16 0.36 5.31
C LYS A 27 6.69 1.50 4.42
N VAL A 28 5.39 1.76 4.46
CA VAL A 28 4.82 2.97 3.85
C VAL A 28 5.47 4.20 4.48
N LYS A 29 5.92 5.12 3.66
CA LYS A 29 6.43 6.43 4.08
C LYS A 29 5.43 7.53 3.76
N GLU A 30 4.82 7.47 2.57
CA GLU A 30 3.84 8.46 2.09
C GLU A 30 2.85 7.79 1.14
N VAL A 31 1.62 8.29 1.11
CA VAL A 31 0.57 7.86 0.17
C VAL A 31 0.39 8.99 -0.85
N LEU A 32 0.37 8.64 -2.13
CA LEU A 32 0.35 9.59 -3.25
C LEU A 32 -0.98 9.47 -4.00
N GLY A 33 -1.67 10.58 -4.19
CA GLY A 33 -2.93 10.66 -4.91
C GLY A 33 -3.74 11.91 -4.57
N GLU A 34 -4.80 12.13 -5.33
CA GLU A 34 -5.76 13.21 -5.15
C GLU A 34 -7.00 12.69 -4.42
N ARG A 35 -7.05 12.88 -3.09
CA ARG A 35 -8.14 12.37 -2.24
C ARG A 35 -9.51 12.93 -2.63
N GLU A 36 -9.55 14.20 -3.06
CA GLU A 36 -10.80 14.88 -3.45
C GLU A 36 -11.34 14.37 -4.79
N ALA A 37 -10.46 13.90 -5.68
CA ALA A 37 -10.81 13.35 -6.98
C ALA A 37 -10.98 11.81 -6.97
N ASP A 38 -10.74 11.17 -5.82
CA ASP A 38 -10.65 9.70 -5.67
C ASP A 38 -9.67 9.06 -6.67
N ILE A 39 -8.52 9.71 -6.87
CA ILE A 39 -7.44 9.22 -7.74
C ILE A 39 -6.29 8.80 -6.86
N TRP A 40 -5.89 7.53 -6.96
CA TRP A 40 -4.76 6.98 -6.23
C TRP A 40 -3.61 6.68 -7.17
N ASP A 41 -2.48 7.36 -6.98
CA ASP A 41 -1.29 7.18 -7.80
C ASP A 41 -0.40 6.04 -7.27
N GLY A 42 -0.30 5.92 -5.94
CA GLY A 42 0.50 4.89 -5.29
C GLY A 42 1.01 5.29 -3.92
N LEU A 43 2.23 4.84 -3.58
CA LEU A 43 2.86 5.14 -2.30
C LEU A 43 4.38 5.14 -2.40
N THR A 44 5.04 5.72 -1.42
CA THR A 44 6.47 5.53 -1.22
C THR A 44 6.72 4.47 -0.14
N VAL A 45 7.58 3.52 -0.45
CA VAL A 45 7.97 2.41 0.44
C VAL A 45 9.46 2.52 0.71
N SER A 46 9.82 2.80 1.96
CA SER A 46 11.23 2.99 2.34
C SER A 46 12.00 4.04 1.51
N GLY A 47 11.30 4.94 0.80
CA GLY A 47 11.88 5.97 -0.07
C GLY A 47 11.73 5.70 -1.57
N ASP A 48 11.34 4.49 -1.97
CA ASP A 48 11.10 4.13 -3.38
C ASP A 48 9.62 4.25 -3.73
N TYR A 49 9.32 4.74 -4.93
CA TYR A 49 7.95 4.85 -5.42
C TYR A 49 7.40 3.49 -5.85
N VAL A 50 6.17 3.19 -5.44
CA VAL A 50 5.39 2.03 -5.86
C VAL A 50 4.06 2.53 -6.44
N PRO A 51 3.78 2.27 -7.73
CA PRO A 51 2.52 2.67 -8.35
C PRO A 51 1.36 1.83 -7.82
N ALA A 52 0.14 2.40 -7.85
CA ALA A 52 -1.06 1.71 -7.38
C ALA A 52 -1.33 0.38 -8.10
N GLU A 53 -0.94 0.26 -9.38
CA GLU A 53 -1.06 -0.98 -10.18
C GLU A 53 -0.21 -2.15 -9.65
N ASP A 54 0.83 -1.84 -8.86
CA ASP A 54 1.66 -2.85 -8.20
C ASP A 54 1.10 -3.30 -6.85
N VAL A 55 0.00 -2.72 -6.38
CA VAL A 55 -0.64 -3.12 -5.12
C VAL A 55 -1.74 -4.12 -5.39
N ALA A 56 -1.59 -5.32 -4.84
CA ALA A 56 -2.56 -6.40 -5.00
C ALA A 56 -3.65 -6.37 -3.91
N GLU A 57 -3.29 -5.99 -2.69
CA GLU A 57 -4.18 -6.03 -1.54
C GLU A 57 -3.81 -4.96 -0.51
N ILE A 58 -4.82 -4.32 0.06
CA ILE A 58 -4.70 -3.38 1.16
C ILE A 58 -5.58 -3.89 2.29
N VAL A 59 -4.97 -4.25 3.42
CA VAL A 59 -5.65 -4.60 4.66
C VAL A 59 -5.09 -3.74 5.78
N GLU A 60 -5.82 -3.56 6.87
CA GLU A 60 -5.38 -2.68 7.97
C GLU A 60 -3.97 -3.05 8.46
N GLY A 61 -3.05 -2.08 8.39
CA GLY A 61 -1.66 -2.24 8.81
C GLY A 61 -0.72 -2.96 7.82
N ARG A 62 -1.22 -3.48 6.69
CA ARG A 62 -0.40 -4.23 5.71
C ARG A 62 -0.84 -4.02 4.25
N ILE A 63 0.14 -3.83 3.39
CA ILE A 63 -0.01 -3.81 1.92
C ILE A 63 0.73 -5.01 1.32
N THR A 64 0.09 -5.69 0.38
CA THR A 64 0.71 -6.76 -0.42
C THR A 64 0.91 -6.26 -1.86
N LEU A 65 2.13 -6.38 -2.37
CA LEU A 65 2.47 -6.07 -3.76
C LEU A 65 2.17 -7.24 -4.69
N SER A 66 1.86 -6.94 -5.95
CA SER A 66 1.59 -7.93 -6.99
C SER A 66 2.85 -8.64 -7.51
N ARG A 67 4.04 -8.10 -7.23
CA ARG A 67 5.36 -8.62 -7.66
C ARG A 67 6.32 -8.87 -6.52
#